data_AF-Q0PB88-F1
#
_entry.id   AF-Q0PB88-F1
#
_cell.length_a   1.000
_cell.length_b   1.000
_cell.length_c   1.000
_cell.angle_alpha   90.00
_cell.angle_beta   90.00
_cell.angle_gamma   90.00
#
_symmetry.space_group_name_H-M   'P 1'
#
loop_
_entity.id
_entity.type
_entity.pdbx_description
1 polymer ?
#
loop_
_entity_poly.entity_id
_entity_poly.type
_entity_poly.pdbx_seq_one_letter_code
_entity_poly.pdbx_strand_id
1 'polypeptide(L)' 'MTKKSKRDMAYELDIDVSTLYNWRKYKPNLYRIVMLGFKFDELLDNSKKTHEELLHIEQTIQDEIAKFK' A
#
# COMPACT_ATOMS: atom_id res chain seq x y z
N MET A 1 3.20 -6.15 1.58
CA MET A 1 3.01 -6.37 0.12
C MET A 1 4.19 -5.81 -0.65
N THR A 2 4.49 -6.31 -1.85
CA THR A 2 5.56 -5.81 -2.70
C THR A 2 5.19 -4.45 -3.28
N LYS A 3 6.06 -3.46 -3.08
CA LYS A 3 5.96 -2.13 -3.71
C LYS A 3 5.76 -2.28 -5.22
N LYS A 4 4.67 -1.73 -5.77
CA LYS A 4 4.38 -1.77 -7.22
C LYS A 4 5.57 -1.21 -8.01
N SER A 5 5.94 -1.89 -9.10
CA SER A 5 6.95 -1.39 -10.02
C SER A 5 6.40 -0.25 -10.87
N LYS A 6 7.28 0.48 -11.56
CA LYS A 6 6.85 1.50 -12.54
C LYS A 6 6.05 0.91 -13.69
N ARG A 7 6.31 -0.35 -14.05
CA ARG A 7 5.57 -1.07 -15.08
C ARG A 7 4.16 -1.40 -14.60
N ASP A 8 4.01 -1.86 -13.36
CA ASP A 8 2.69 -2.16 -12.78
C ASP A 8 1.85 -0.90 -12.63
N MET A 9 2.45 0.20 -12.16
CA MET A 9 1.78 1.50 -12.08
C MET A 9 1.33 2.01 -13.45
N ALA A 10 2.15 1.82 -14.49
CA ALA A 10 1.81 2.24 -15.85
C ALA A 10 0.66 1.39 -16.42
N TYR A 11 0.72 0.07 -16.21
CA TYR A 11 -0.35 -0.85 -16.60
C TYR A 11 -1.69 -0.50 -15.93
N GLU A 12 -1.69 -0.22 -14.63
CA GLU A 12 -2.90 0.16 -13.89
C GLU A 12 -3.51 1.49 -14.35
N LEU A 13 -2.69 2.41 -14.84
CA LEU A 13 -3.13 3.70 -15.39
C LEU A 13 -3.47 3.64 -16.89
N ASP A 14 -3.33 2.47 -17.52
CA ASP A 14 -3.47 2.27 -18.96
C ASP A 14 -2.60 3.25 -19.79
N ILE A 15 -1.32 3.36 -19.40
CA ILE A 15 -0.33 4.19 -20.09
C ILE A 15 0.98 3.44 -20.30
N ASP A 16 1.79 3.94 -21.24
CA ASP A 16 3.18 3.52 -21.35
C ASP A 16 4.02 3.97 -20.14
N VAL A 17 5.03 3.17 -19.80
CA VAL A 17 6.01 3.53 -18.77
C VAL A 17 6.76 4.83 -19.13
N SER A 18 6.97 5.09 -20.42
CA SER A 18 7.56 6.34 -20.93
C SER A 18 6.72 7.57 -20.52
N THR A 19 5.40 7.44 -20.47
CA THR A 19 4.49 8.50 -20.04
C THR A 19 4.72 8.86 -18.57
N LEU A 20 4.96 7.88 -17.68
CA LEU A 20 5.34 8.17 -16.29
C LEU A 20 6.66 8.96 -16.21
N TYR A 21 7.65 8.61 -17.04
CA TYR A 21 8.92 9.36 -17.11
C TYR A 21 8.71 10.78 -17.64
N ASN A 22 7.85 10.94 -18.66
CA ASN A 22 7.49 12.23 -19.22
C ASN A 22 6.75 13.10 -18.20
N TRP A 23 5.84 12.53 -17.40
CA TRP A 23 5.22 13.26 -16.30
C TRP A 23 6.26 13.70 -15.28
N ARG A 24 7.18 12.84 -14.89
CA ARG A 24 8.26 13.21 -13.96
C ARG A 24 9.09 14.39 -14.49
N LYS A 25 9.39 14.41 -15.79
CA LYS A 25 10.23 15.42 -16.43
C LYS A 25 9.50 16.72 -16.71
N TYR A 26 8.29 16.65 -17.28
CA TYR A 26 7.58 17.79 -17.86
C TYR A 26 6.35 18.23 -17.05
N LYS A 27 5.81 17.37 -16.18
CA LYS A 27 4.63 17.62 -15.33
C LYS A 27 4.86 17.12 -13.90
N PRO A 28 5.90 17.60 -13.18
CA PRO A 28 6.35 17.00 -11.92
C PRO A 28 5.26 16.96 -10.84
N ASN A 29 4.35 17.93 -10.80
CA ASN A 29 3.23 17.93 -9.85
C ASN A 29 2.19 16.85 -10.15
N LEU A 30 1.89 16.58 -11.44
CA LEU A 30 1.04 15.46 -11.83
C LEU A 30 1.67 14.14 -11.38
N TYR A 31 2.96 13.95 -11.71
CA TYR A 31 3.69 12.77 -11.27
C TYR A 31 3.66 12.61 -9.74
N ARG A 32 3.92 13.69 -8.98
CA ARG A 32 3.88 13.67 -7.51
C ARG A 32 2.51 13.22 -6.99
N ILE A 33 1.42 13.80 -7.51
CA ILE A 33 0.05 13.47 -7.08
C ILE A 33 -0.25 11.98 -7.35
N VAL A 34 0.04 11.50 -8.55
CA VAL A 34 -0.23 10.09 -8.91
C VAL A 34 0.61 9.13 -8.06
N MET A 35 1.90 9.42 -7.85
CA MET A 35 2.75 8.57 -7.02
C MET A 35 2.32 8.54 -5.55
N LEU A 36 1.80 9.66 -5.04
CA LEU A 36 1.23 9.70 -3.69
C LEU A 36 -0.05 8.87 -3.60
N GLY A 37 -0.88 8.84 -4.65
CA GLY A 37 -2.05 7.95 -4.73
C GLY A 37 -1.65 6.48 -4.56
N PHE A 38 -0.71 5.98 -5.35
CA PHE A 38 -0.22 4.61 -5.19
C PHE A 38 0.37 4.33 -3.81
N LYS A 39 1.07 5.31 -3.21
CA LYS A 39 1.62 5.14 -1.86
C LYS A 39 0.52 5.12 -0.80
N PHE A 40 -0.55 5.88 -0.99
CA PHE A 40 -1.70 5.89 -0.12
C PHE A 40 -2.35 4.51 -0.07
N ASP A 41 -2.61 3.88 -1.21
CA ASP A 41 -3.22 2.54 -1.26
C ASP A 41 -2.33 1.48 -0.59
N GLU A 42 -1.00 1.56 -0.79
CA GLU A 42 -0.03 0.69 -0.11
C GLU A 42 -0.10 0.85 1.43
N LEU A 43 -0.16 2.09 1.92
CA LEU A 43 -0.23 2.37 3.35
C LEU A 43 -1.59 1.96 3.94
N LEU A 44 -2.67 2.15 3.20
CA LEU A 44 -4.01 1.75 3.62
C LEU A 44 -4.11 0.23 3.79
N ASP A 45 -3.58 -0.54 2.83
CA ASP A 45 -3.54 -2.00 2.94
C ASP A 45 -2.67 -2.48 4.11
N ASN A 46 -1.48 -1.91 4.26
CA ASN A 46 -0.61 -2.25 5.39
C ASN A 46 -1.28 -1.92 6.73
N SER A 47 -1.98 -0.78 6.84
CA SER A 47 -2.71 -0.41 8.04
C SER A 47 -3.80 -1.41 8.41
N LYS A 48 -4.51 -1.97 7.41
CA LYS A 48 -5.53 -3.01 7.65
C LYS A 48 -4.90 -4.29 8.19
N LYS A 49 -3.79 -4.73 7.58
CA LYS A 49 -3.06 -5.92 8.05
C LYS A 49 -2.54 -5.77 9.46
N THR A 50 -1.94 -4.61 9.76
CA THR A 50 -1.48 -4.32 11.13
C THR A 50 -2.65 -4.34 12.11
N HIS A 51 -3.81 -3.80 11.73
CA HIS A 51 -4.99 -3.86 12.59
C HIS A 51 -5.47 -5.31 12.84
N GLU A 52 -5.53 -6.13 11.80
CA GLU A 52 -5.89 -7.55 11.91
C GLU A 52 -4.88 -8.33 12.78
N GLU A 53 -3.59 -8.09 12.61
CA GLU A 53 -2.52 -8.68 13.44
C GLU A 53 -2.68 -8.32 14.92
N LEU A 54 -2.99 -7.04 15.22
CA LEU A 54 -3.23 -6.59 16.60
C LEU A 54 -4.43 -7.30 17.24
N LEU A 55 -5.55 -7.45 16.51
CA LEU A 55 -6.71 -8.19 16.98
C LEU A 55 -6.39 -9.66 17.25
N HIS A 56 -5.58 -10.28 16.38
CA HIS A 56 -5.19 -11.68 16.57
C HIS A 56 -4.29 -11.88 17.80
N ILE A 57 -3.38 -10.93 18.07
CA ILE A 57 -2.56 -10.93 19.29
C ILE A 57 -3.45 -10.80 20.54
N GLU A 58 -4.39 -9.86 20.55
CA GLU A 58 -5.34 -9.70 21.66
C GLU A 58 -6.13 -10.99 21.92
N GLN A 59 -6.67 -11.62 20.87
CA GLN A 59 -7.41 -12.87 20.99
C GLN A 59 -6.53 -14.01 21.54
N THR A 60 -5.29 -14.12 21.07
CA THR A 60 -4.35 -15.15 21.54
C THR A 60 -4.10 -15.01 23.04
N ILE A 61 -3.90 -13.78 23.53
CA ILE A 61 -3.69 -13.50 24.95
C ILE A 61 -4.97 -13.80 25.76
N GLN A 62 -6.15 -13.44 25.25
CA GLN A 62 -7.44 -13.78 25.88
C GLN A 62 -7.60 -15.29 26.03
N ASP A 63 -7.29 -16.05 24.98
CA ASP A 63 -7.36 -17.52 24.97
C ASP A 63 -6.35 -18.14 25.95
N GLU A 64 -5.15 -17.55 26.06
CA GLU A 64 -4.15 -17.96 27.07
C GLU A 64 -4.67 -17.73 28.49
N ILE A 65 -5.24 -16.54 28.79
CA ILE A 65 -5.82 -16.23 30.10
C ILE A 65 -6.97 -17.18 30.43
N ALA A 66 -7.82 -17.50 29.44
CA ALA A 66 -8.97 -18.38 29.63
C ALA A 66 -8.57 -19.81 30.02
N LYS A 67 -7.39 -20.30 29.64
CA LYS A 67 -6.88 -21.63 30.03
C LYS A 67 -6.58 -21.75 31.53
N PHE A 68 -6.47 -20.63 32.26
CA PHE A 68 -6.17 -20.60 33.69
C PHE A 68 -7.38 -20.22 34.57
N LYS A 69 -8.57 -20.07 33.97
CA LYS A 69 -9.84 -19.87 34.67
C LYS A 69 -10.64 -21.16 34.67
#